data_AF-A0A7X8PZ54-F1
#
_entry.id   AF-A0A7X8PZ54-F1
#
_cell.length_a   1.000
_cell.length_b   1.000
_cell.length_c   1.000
_cell.angle_alpha   90.00
_cell.angle_beta   90.00
_cell.angle_gamma   90.00
#
_symmetry.space_group_name_H-M   'P 1'
#
loop_
_entity.id
_entity.type
_entity.pdbx_description
1 polymer ?
#
loop_
_entity_poly.entity_id
_entity_poly.type
_entity_poly.pdbx_seq_one_letter_code
_entity_poly.pdbx_strand_id
1 'polypeptide(L)'
;MQRQFCVIITCILMILMFTGCSALPKIGNNDEISPVSSIALSEAEAQQIANKSPISLYFANEEGTKLKLEVRYIPTSELKKPANEIASLIVNELINGPSTGSGLKPTIPAEAKLRSIKIKDDVATVDFSKEFKEKHPGGKAAEQMTIYSIVNSLTELKEISQIKFKIEGKTSKEFKGAYKFDNPFPRSTSIISRETSNLTKNNTDNTNSNVDEDKKEKTETESDKKDNKNSKETINDENDGNNIEVFEEDIETFGDTEEEGITTFYIEDEMIDDELLE
;
A
#
# COMPACT_ATOMS: atom_id res chain seq x y z
N MET A 1 24.48 -20.63 -73.28
CA MET A 1 23.85 -21.76 -72.59
C MET A 1 23.88 -21.63 -71.06
N GLN A 2 24.96 -21.19 -70.42
CA GLN A 2 25.10 -21.13 -68.95
C GLN A 2 24.05 -20.27 -68.20
N ARG A 3 23.60 -19.15 -68.78
CA ARG A 3 22.56 -18.29 -68.15
C ARG A 3 21.18 -18.94 -68.07
N GLN A 4 20.83 -19.75 -69.07
CA GLN A 4 19.56 -20.47 -69.10
C GLN A 4 19.56 -21.62 -68.10
N PHE A 5 20.72 -22.28 -67.91
CA PHE A 5 20.88 -23.31 -66.87
C PHE A 5 20.73 -22.75 -65.45
N CYS A 6 21.27 -21.56 -65.15
CA CYS A 6 21.08 -20.94 -63.84
C CYS A 6 19.60 -20.65 -63.54
N VAL A 7 18.84 -20.14 -64.50
CA VAL A 7 17.42 -19.82 -64.31
C VAL A 7 16.59 -21.09 -64.07
N ILE A 8 16.85 -22.15 -64.83
CA ILE A 8 16.17 -23.44 -64.67
C ILE A 8 16.49 -24.07 -63.32
N ILE A 9 17.74 -24.02 -62.85
CA ILE A 9 18.15 -24.53 -61.54
C ILE A 9 17.46 -23.76 -60.42
N THR A 10 17.35 -22.43 -60.51
CA THR A 10 16.66 -21.61 -59.50
C THR A 10 15.16 -21.90 -59.44
N CYS A 11 14.52 -22.16 -60.59
CA CYS A 11 13.09 -22.50 -60.62
C CYS A 11 12.80 -23.89 -60.04
N ILE A 12 13.67 -24.87 -60.29
CA ILE A 12 13.53 -26.22 -59.71
C ILE A 12 13.68 -26.18 -58.18
N LEU A 13 14.58 -25.34 -57.66
CA LEU A 13 14.84 -25.20 -56.23
C LEU A 13 13.68 -24.51 -55.48
N MET A 14 12.96 -23.58 -56.14
CA MET A 14 11.72 -23.00 -55.60
C MET A 14 10.57 -24.02 -55.50
N ILE A 15 10.44 -24.92 -56.48
CA ILE A 15 9.34 -25.90 -56.51
C ILE A 15 9.48 -26.94 -55.40
N LEU A 16 10.73 -27.28 -55.02
CA LEU A 16 11.02 -28.24 -53.94
C LEU A 16 10.67 -27.71 -52.53
N MET A 17 10.51 -26.40 -52.35
CA MET A 17 10.13 -25.77 -51.07
C MET A 17 8.61 -25.77 -50.80
N PHE A 18 7.77 -26.08 -51.80
CA PHE A 18 6.31 -26.09 -51.64
C PHE A 18 5.68 -27.48 -51.46
N THR A 19 6.46 -28.56 -51.54
CA THR A 19 6.05 -29.90 -51.09
C THR A 19 6.43 -30.11 -49.62
N GLY A 20 5.79 -29.34 -48.74
CA GLY A 20 5.67 -29.69 -47.32
C GLY A 20 4.66 -30.83 -47.17
N CYS A 21 5.10 -31.96 -46.63
CA CYS A 21 4.27 -33.13 -46.31
C CYS A 21 3.11 -32.78 -45.37
N SER A 22 1.88 -32.90 -45.86
CA SER A 22 0.69 -33.14 -45.04
C SER A 22 0.53 -34.65 -44.83
N ALA A 23 1.19 -35.23 -43.82
CA ALA A 23 0.93 -36.62 -43.39
C ALA A 23 1.44 -36.86 -41.96
N LEU A 24 0.59 -36.55 -40.97
CA LEU A 24 0.76 -37.02 -39.59
C LEU A 24 0.10 -38.40 -39.46
N PRO A 25 0.79 -39.40 -38.87
CA PRO A 25 0.23 -40.73 -38.70
C PRO A 25 -0.89 -40.73 -37.66
N LYS A 26 -2.03 -41.29 -38.08
CA LYS A 26 -3.16 -41.65 -37.23
C LYS A 26 -2.73 -42.83 -36.34
N ILE A 27 -2.22 -42.53 -35.15
CA ILE A 27 -2.09 -43.53 -34.07
C ILE A 27 -3.45 -43.58 -33.37
N GLY A 28 -4.17 -44.67 -33.63
CA GLY A 28 -5.25 -45.10 -32.77
C GLY A 28 -4.67 -45.83 -31.57
N ASN A 29 -5.05 -45.40 -30.37
CA ASN A 29 -5.70 -46.23 -29.35
C ASN A 29 -5.93 -45.38 -28.10
N ASN A 30 -7.19 -45.42 -27.64
CA ASN A 30 -7.65 -45.40 -26.26
C ASN A 30 -6.98 -44.41 -25.31
N ASP A 31 -7.69 -43.34 -24.99
CA ASP A 31 -8.32 -43.17 -23.68
C ASP A 31 -9.10 -41.86 -23.72
N GLU A 32 -10.42 -41.97 -23.60
CA GLU A 32 -11.33 -40.83 -23.47
C GLU A 32 -11.12 -40.20 -22.09
N ILE A 33 -10.02 -39.44 -21.96
CA ILE A 33 -9.84 -38.51 -20.85
C ILE A 33 -10.66 -37.28 -21.24
N SER A 34 -11.95 -37.36 -20.97
CA SER A 34 -12.76 -36.15 -20.81
C SER A 34 -12.05 -35.27 -19.77
N PRO A 35 -11.78 -33.98 -20.04
CA PRO A 35 -11.29 -33.11 -18.99
C PRO A 35 -12.37 -33.03 -17.90
N VAL A 36 -12.11 -33.67 -16.76
CA VAL A 36 -12.90 -33.52 -15.54
C VAL A 36 -12.60 -32.14 -14.96
N SER A 37 -13.18 -31.13 -15.59
CA SER A 37 -13.54 -29.80 -15.06
C SER A 37 -13.87 -28.88 -16.23
N SER A 38 -14.90 -29.24 -17.00
CA SER A 38 -15.70 -28.19 -17.64
C SER A 38 -16.49 -27.51 -16.51
N ILE A 39 -15.88 -26.55 -15.83
CA ILE A 39 -16.69 -25.52 -15.20
C ILE A 39 -17.34 -24.83 -16.40
N ALA A 40 -18.59 -25.17 -16.68
CA ALA A 40 -19.40 -24.45 -17.64
C ALA A 40 -19.62 -23.06 -17.05
N LEU A 41 -18.62 -22.18 -17.18
CA LEU A 41 -18.81 -20.77 -16.91
C LEU A 41 -19.93 -20.33 -17.84
N SER A 42 -21.01 -19.85 -17.25
CA SER A 42 -22.03 -19.17 -18.03
C SER A 42 -21.38 -18.00 -18.76
N GLU A 43 -21.92 -17.64 -19.93
CA GLU A 43 -21.45 -16.47 -20.68
C GLU A 43 -21.45 -15.20 -19.80
N ALA A 44 -22.39 -15.12 -18.85
CA ALA A 44 -22.46 -14.06 -17.85
C ALA A 44 -21.29 -14.07 -16.83
N GLU A 45 -20.83 -15.23 -16.38
CA GLU A 45 -19.68 -15.36 -15.47
C GLU A 45 -18.36 -15.09 -16.22
N ALA A 46 -18.24 -15.56 -17.46
CA ALA A 46 -17.10 -15.26 -18.33
C ALA A 46 -17.00 -13.74 -18.62
N GLN A 47 -18.13 -13.07 -18.87
CA GLN A 47 -18.19 -11.62 -19.04
C GLN A 47 -17.85 -10.86 -17.74
N GLN A 48 -18.22 -11.36 -16.56
CA GLN A 48 -17.88 -10.72 -15.28
C GLN A 48 -16.38 -10.79 -14.96
N ILE A 49 -15.69 -11.86 -15.38
CA ILE A 49 -14.22 -11.96 -15.24
C ILE A 49 -13.53 -11.08 -16.28
N ALA A 50 -14.03 -11.02 -17.52
CA ALA A 50 -13.47 -10.17 -18.57
C ALA A 50 -13.57 -8.66 -18.26
N ASN A 51 -14.55 -8.25 -17.45
CA ASN A 51 -14.80 -6.85 -17.12
C ASN A 51 -14.05 -6.35 -15.87
N LYS A 52 -13.07 -7.09 -15.35
CA LYS A 52 -12.21 -6.63 -14.26
C LYS A 52 -10.76 -6.49 -14.72
N SER A 53 -10.08 -5.49 -14.18
CA SER A 53 -8.69 -5.20 -14.44
C SER A 53 -7.89 -5.09 -13.13
N PRO A 54 -6.62 -5.53 -13.12
CA PRO A 54 -5.80 -5.51 -11.93
C PRO A 54 -5.27 -4.10 -11.61
N ILE A 55 -5.22 -3.76 -10.32
CA ILE A 55 -4.45 -2.66 -9.76
C ILE A 55 -3.43 -3.22 -8.76
N SER A 56 -2.29 -2.54 -8.67
CA SER A 56 -1.17 -2.91 -7.82
C SER A 56 -1.15 -2.06 -6.56
N LEU A 57 -1.26 -2.69 -5.39
CA LEU A 57 -1.23 -2.03 -4.08
C LEU A 57 -0.06 -2.57 -3.27
N TYR A 58 0.74 -1.67 -2.71
CA TYR A 58 1.91 -2.06 -1.92
C TYR A 58 1.63 -1.86 -0.43
N PHE A 59 1.62 -2.95 0.34
CA PHE A 59 1.43 -2.93 1.79
C PHE A 59 2.69 -3.41 2.51
N ALA A 60 2.80 -3.20 3.82
CA ALA A 60 3.92 -3.71 4.59
C ALA A 60 3.81 -5.23 4.74
N ASN A 61 4.94 -5.94 4.69
CA ASN A 61 5.00 -7.36 5.06
C ASN A 61 4.75 -7.55 6.57
N GLU A 62 4.61 -8.81 6.99
CA GLU A 62 4.38 -9.18 8.41
C GLU A 62 5.41 -8.58 9.36
N GLU A 63 6.66 -8.43 8.93
CA GLU A 63 7.75 -7.87 9.73
C GLU A 63 7.77 -6.33 9.75
N GLY A 64 7.09 -5.66 8.82
CA GLY A 64 7.16 -4.20 8.65
C GLY A 64 8.48 -3.69 8.05
N THR A 65 9.25 -4.57 7.40
CA THR A 65 10.60 -4.29 6.89
C THR A 65 10.61 -3.98 5.38
N LYS A 66 9.63 -4.50 4.63
CA LYS A 66 9.52 -4.34 3.18
C LYS A 66 8.08 -4.18 2.74
N LEU A 67 7.91 -3.63 1.54
CA LEU A 67 6.62 -3.57 0.86
C LEU A 67 6.37 -4.85 0.06
N LYS A 68 5.17 -5.40 0.12
CA LYS A 68 4.75 -6.56 -0.68
C LYS A 68 3.54 -6.17 -1.52
N LEU A 69 3.53 -6.64 -2.76
CA LEU A 69 2.48 -6.39 -3.73
C LEU A 69 1.24 -7.22 -3.40
N GLU A 70 0.10 -6.55 -3.33
CA GLU A 70 -1.25 -7.12 -3.38
C GLU A 70 -1.90 -6.65 -4.69
N VAL A 71 -2.43 -7.59 -5.48
CA VAL A 71 -3.17 -7.27 -6.70
C VAL A 71 -4.67 -7.32 -6.40
N ARG A 72 -5.38 -6.22 -6.69
CA ARG A 72 -6.85 -6.18 -6.61
C ARG A 72 -7.46 -6.03 -7.99
N TYR A 73 -8.64 -6.62 -8.18
CA TYR A 73 -9.38 -6.57 -9.43
C TYR A 73 -10.55 -5.61 -9.30
N ILE A 74 -10.52 -4.51 -10.05
CA ILE A 74 -11.59 -3.51 -10.09
C ILE A 74 -12.28 -3.54 -11.47
N PRO A 75 -13.53 -3.06 -11.59
CA PRO A 75 -14.19 -2.98 -12.88
C PRO A 75 -13.35 -2.22 -13.91
N THR A 76 -13.21 -2.73 -15.12
CA THR A 76 -12.43 -2.09 -16.20
C THR A 76 -12.95 -0.70 -16.54
N SER A 77 -14.22 -0.41 -16.26
CA SER A 77 -14.79 0.94 -16.36
C SER A 77 -14.09 1.97 -15.46
N GLU A 78 -13.58 1.56 -14.30
CA GLU A 78 -12.82 2.43 -13.38
C GLU A 78 -11.48 2.84 -13.99
N LEU A 79 -10.81 1.94 -14.73
CA LEU A 79 -9.53 2.24 -15.38
C LEU A 79 -9.66 3.06 -16.67
N LYS A 80 -10.89 3.33 -17.14
CA LYS A 80 -11.14 4.23 -18.27
C LYS A 80 -11.33 5.69 -17.84
N LYS A 81 -11.41 5.94 -16.54
CA LYS A 81 -11.52 7.29 -15.95
C LYS A 81 -10.22 8.08 -16.12
N PRO A 82 -10.25 9.41 -15.98
CA PRO A 82 -9.02 10.19 -16.00
C PRO A 82 -8.04 9.75 -14.90
N ALA A 83 -6.74 9.93 -15.15
CA ALA A 83 -5.65 9.53 -14.26
C ALA A 83 -5.84 9.96 -12.80
N ASN A 84 -6.36 11.17 -12.56
CA ASN A 84 -6.63 11.68 -11.21
C ASN A 84 -7.67 10.83 -10.46
N GLU A 85 -8.69 10.33 -11.14
CA GLU A 85 -9.73 9.48 -10.53
C GLU A 85 -9.18 8.08 -10.23
N ILE A 86 -8.41 7.50 -11.15
CA ILE A 86 -7.74 6.21 -10.93
C ILE A 86 -6.76 6.31 -9.74
N ALA A 87 -5.97 7.38 -9.69
CA ALA A 87 -5.04 7.63 -8.60
C ALA A 87 -5.77 7.83 -7.26
N SER A 88 -6.93 8.51 -7.26
CA SER A 88 -7.78 8.64 -6.08
C SER A 88 -8.28 7.29 -5.58
N LEU A 89 -8.74 6.43 -6.51
CA LEU A 89 -9.18 5.08 -6.21
C LEU A 89 -8.06 4.27 -5.57
N ILE A 90 -6.85 4.28 -6.14
CA ILE A 90 -5.69 3.56 -5.60
C ILE A 90 -5.39 3.99 -4.17
N VAL A 91 -5.39 5.30 -3.88
CA VAL A 91 -5.13 5.80 -2.52
C VAL A 91 -6.23 5.40 -1.55
N ASN A 92 -7.50 5.45 -1.95
CA ASN A 92 -8.61 4.99 -1.11
C ASN A 92 -8.51 3.49 -0.82
N GLU A 93 -8.10 2.68 -1.80
CA GLU A 93 -7.86 1.25 -1.60
C GLU A 93 -6.69 0.96 -0.65
N LEU A 94 -5.65 1.81 -0.63
CA LEU A 94 -4.59 1.74 0.38
C LEU A 94 -5.08 2.12 1.79
N ILE A 95 -5.94 3.15 1.90
CA ILE A 95 -6.55 3.56 3.18
C ILE A 95 -7.43 2.44 3.74
N ASN A 96 -8.16 1.72 2.88
CA ASN A 96 -8.97 0.56 3.27
C ASN A 96 -8.12 -0.58 3.86
N GLY A 97 -6.80 -0.54 3.70
CA GLY A 97 -5.88 -1.56 4.22
C GLY A 97 -5.85 -2.82 3.35
N PRO A 98 -4.97 -3.79 3.65
CA PRO A 98 -4.80 -5.01 2.87
C PRO A 98 -5.98 -5.99 3.01
N SER A 99 -6.03 -6.99 2.13
CA SER A 99 -7.06 -8.03 2.18
C SER A 99 -6.97 -8.85 3.46
N THR A 100 -8.11 -9.17 4.06
CA THR A 100 -8.19 -10.01 5.26
C THR A 100 -7.52 -11.37 5.02
N GLY A 101 -6.63 -11.78 5.92
CA GLY A 101 -5.91 -13.06 5.83
C GLY A 101 -4.69 -13.06 4.91
N SER A 102 -4.31 -11.92 4.32
CA SER A 102 -3.11 -11.80 3.47
C SER A 102 -1.77 -11.86 4.22
N GLY A 103 -1.79 -11.68 5.55
CA GLY A 103 -0.59 -11.46 6.36
C GLY A 103 0.02 -10.06 6.20
N LEU A 104 -0.49 -9.24 5.28
CA LEU A 104 0.02 -7.89 5.07
C LEU A 104 -0.48 -6.94 6.16
N LYS A 105 0.32 -5.90 6.43
CA LYS A 105 0.00 -4.86 7.42
C LYS A 105 -0.40 -3.57 6.71
N PRO A 106 -1.43 -2.86 7.23
CA PRO A 106 -1.80 -1.54 6.71
C PRO A 106 -0.64 -0.56 6.91
N THR A 107 -0.48 0.33 5.95
CA THR A 107 0.56 1.37 5.94
C THR A 107 -0.01 2.75 6.20
N ILE A 108 -1.32 2.96 5.97
CA ILE A 108 -1.98 4.24 6.18
C ILE A 108 -2.93 4.11 7.39
N PRO A 109 -3.00 5.10 8.29
CA PRO A 109 -4.01 5.12 9.35
C PRO A 109 -5.43 5.05 8.76
N ALA A 110 -6.30 4.22 9.33
CA ALA A 110 -7.67 4.04 8.83
C ALA A 110 -8.52 5.32 8.93
N GLU A 111 -8.13 6.24 9.81
CA GLU A 111 -8.79 7.54 9.97
C GLU A 111 -8.36 8.59 8.94
N ALA A 112 -7.30 8.31 8.17
CA ALA A 112 -6.82 9.21 7.13
C ALA A 112 -7.86 9.34 6.00
N LYS A 113 -8.04 10.56 5.49
CA LYS A 113 -8.91 10.81 4.34
C LYS A 113 -8.14 11.46 3.21
N LEU A 114 -8.39 11.01 1.98
CA LEU A 114 -7.93 11.70 0.78
C LEU A 114 -8.81 12.94 0.55
N ARG A 115 -8.21 14.13 0.55
CA ARG A 115 -8.91 15.40 0.26
C ARG A 115 -8.90 15.70 -1.23
N SER A 116 -7.75 15.56 -1.87
CA SER A 116 -7.61 15.74 -3.32
C SER A 116 -6.35 15.09 -3.86
N ILE A 117 -6.36 14.82 -5.16
CA ILE A 117 -5.17 14.44 -5.92
C ILE A 117 -5.12 15.25 -7.22
N LYS A 118 -3.93 15.72 -7.58
CA LYS A 118 -3.70 16.46 -8.82
C LYS A 118 -2.39 16.02 -9.45
N ILE A 119 -2.45 15.57 -10.70
CA ILE A 119 -1.27 15.18 -11.48
C ILE A 119 -0.88 16.35 -12.40
N LYS A 120 0.39 16.77 -12.34
CA LYS A 120 0.96 17.81 -13.21
C LYS A 120 2.41 17.48 -13.55
N ASP A 121 2.75 17.53 -14.84
CA ASP A 121 4.12 17.37 -15.36
C ASP A 121 4.85 16.08 -14.93
N ASP A 122 4.13 15.04 -14.51
CA ASP A 122 4.59 13.75 -13.91
C ASP A 122 4.58 13.64 -12.37
N VAL A 123 4.25 14.73 -11.68
CA VAL A 123 4.16 14.77 -10.21
C VAL A 123 2.71 14.71 -9.76
N ALA A 124 2.38 13.69 -8.96
CA ALA A 124 1.10 13.60 -8.27
C ALA A 124 1.16 14.32 -6.92
N THR A 125 0.40 15.40 -6.78
CA THR A 125 0.20 16.06 -5.48
C THR A 125 -0.98 15.40 -4.77
N VAL A 126 -0.71 14.70 -3.66
CA VAL A 126 -1.71 13.99 -2.85
C VAL A 126 -1.93 14.76 -1.56
N ASP A 127 -3.16 15.22 -1.34
CA ASP A 127 -3.55 15.99 -0.16
C ASP A 127 -4.41 15.14 0.77
N PHE A 128 -3.92 14.96 2.01
CA PHE A 128 -4.59 14.18 3.04
C PHE A 128 -5.18 15.05 4.14
N SER A 129 -6.11 14.49 4.89
CA SER A 129 -6.59 15.07 6.15
C SER A 129 -5.52 15.00 7.24
N LYS A 130 -5.69 15.80 8.30
CA LYS A 130 -4.74 15.84 9.43
C LYS A 130 -4.50 14.47 10.10
N GLU A 131 -5.50 13.59 10.09
CA GLU A 131 -5.43 12.26 10.71
C GLU A 131 -4.34 11.39 10.08
N PHE A 132 -4.03 11.60 8.79
CA PHE A 132 -2.93 10.93 8.09
C PHE A 132 -1.60 11.07 8.82
N LYS A 133 -1.36 12.25 9.41
CA LYS A 133 -0.19 12.49 10.25
C LYS A 133 -0.51 12.20 11.70
N GLU A 134 -1.56 12.77 12.29
CA GLU A 134 -1.80 12.69 13.74
C GLU A 134 -1.91 11.24 14.25
N LYS A 135 -2.65 10.38 13.54
CA LYS A 135 -2.88 8.97 13.91
C LYS A 135 -1.78 8.01 13.46
N HIS A 136 -0.77 8.50 12.76
CA HIS A 136 0.36 7.67 12.34
C HIS A 136 1.21 7.23 13.55
N PRO A 137 1.58 5.94 13.67
CA PRO A 137 2.34 5.41 14.81
C PRO A 137 3.73 6.04 14.96
N GLY A 138 4.27 6.61 13.87
CA GLY A 138 5.57 7.24 13.83
C GLY A 138 6.71 6.22 13.78
N GLY A 139 7.94 6.71 13.90
CA GLY A 139 9.14 5.89 13.79
C GLY A 139 9.59 5.70 12.34
N LYS A 140 10.91 5.68 12.14
CA LYS A 140 11.54 5.70 10.81
C LYS A 140 11.06 4.57 9.90
N ALA A 141 10.92 3.35 10.40
CA ALA A 141 10.48 2.21 9.58
C ALA A 141 9.02 2.37 9.13
N ALA A 142 8.11 2.73 10.04
CA ALA A 142 6.70 2.91 9.69
C ALA A 142 6.50 4.11 8.75
N GLU A 143 7.16 5.24 8.99
CA GLU A 143 7.12 6.39 8.09
C GLU A 143 7.57 6.01 6.67
N GLN A 144 8.64 5.20 6.57
CA GLN A 144 9.13 4.70 5.29
C GLN A 144 8.10 3.81 4.58
N MET A 145 7.45 2.89 5.30
CA MET A 145 6.42 2.02 4.72
C MET A 145 5.25 2.84 4.19
N THR A 146 4.77 3.83 4.95
CA THR A 146 3.66 4.70 4.56
C THR A 146 3.95 5.50 3.30
N ILE A 147 5.10 6.18 3.28
CA ILE A 147 5.52 7.00 2.15
C ILE A 147 5.66 6.14 0.90
N TYR A 148 6.43 5.06 0.97
CA TYR A 148 6.73 4.27 -0.22
C TYR A 148 5.58 3.33 -0.63
N SER A 149 4.66 3.00 0.27
CA SER A 149 3.40 2.32 -0.07
C SER A 149 2.58 3.17 -1.06
N ILE A 150 2.39 4.45 -0.75
CA ILE A 150 1.65 5.39 -1.60
C ILE A 150 2.43 5.66 -2.89
N VAL A 151 3.73 5.98 -2.76
CA VAL A 151 4.59 6.29 -3.91
C VAL A 151 4.65 5.13 -4.90
N ASN A 152 4.93 3.92 -4.44
CA ASN A 152 5.09 2.77 -5.33
C ASN A 152 3.75 2.32 -5.93
N SER A 153 2.62 2.51 -5.24
CA SER A 153 1.30 2.18 -5.82
C SER A 153 0.89 3.22 -6.87
N LEU A 154 1.10 4.51 -6.62
CA LEU A 154 0.74 5.57 -7.57
C LEU A 154 1.65 5.59 -8.81
N THR A 155 2.94 5.27 -8.66
CA THR A 155 3.88 5.19 -9.80
C THR A 155 3.71 3.94 -10.66
N GLU A 156 2.70 3.10 -10.40
CA GLU A 156 2.23 2.09 -11.36
C GLU A 156 1.47 2.74 -12.52
N LEU A 157 0.91 3.93 -12.29
CA LEU A 157 0.33 4.76 -13.34
C LEU A 157 1.47 5.42 -14.13
N LYS A 158 1.51 5.17 -15.43
CA LYS A 158 2.60 5.64 -16.32
C LYS A 158 2.75 7.15 -16.38
N GLU A 159 1.72 7.90 -16.00
CA GLU A 159 1.73 9.37 -15.97
C GLU A 159 2.34 9.93 -14.68
N ILE A 160 2.66 9.09 -13.69
CA ILE A 160 3.15 9.51 -12.37
C ILE A 160 4.55 8.93 -12.14
N SER A 161 5.54 9.80 -12.02
CA SER A 161 6.92 9.44 -11.68
C SER A 161 7.24 9.70 -10.20
N GLN A 162 6.61 10.71 -9.62
CA GLN A 162 6.92 11.20 -8.27
C GLN A 162 5.67 11.68 -7.54
N ILE A 163 5.68 11.61 -6.21
CA ILE A 163 4.56 12.01 -5.37
C ILE A 163 4.97 13.16 -4.46
N LYS A 164 4.19 14.23 -4.43
CA LYS A 164 4.29 15.30 -3.44
C LYS A 164 3.12 15.20 -2.47
N PHE A 165 3.41 15.26 -1.18
CA PHE A 165 2.38 15.17 -0.15
C PHE A 165 1.97 16.55 0.37
N LYS A 166 0.69 16.66 0.75
CA LYS A 166 0.12 17.78 1.49
C LYS A 166 -0.77 17.27 2.62
N ILE A 167 -0.88 18.08 3.67
CA ILE A 167 -1.78 17.84 4.80
C ILE A 167 -2.61 19.10 4.98
N GLU A 168 -3.94 18.98 4.86
CA GLU A 168 -4.86 20.11 4.89
C GLU A 168 -4.48 21.22 3.90
N GLY A 169 -4.04 20.84 2.70
CA GLY A 169 -3.62 21.75 1.64
C GLY A 169 -2.23 22.39 1.83
N LYS A 170 -1.58 22.15 2.98
CA LYS A 170 -0.28 22.74 3.35
C LYS A 170 0.86 21.74 3.15
N THR A 171 2.03 22.26 2.80
CA THR A 171 3.27 21.46 2.76
C THR A 171 3.83 21.37 4.19
N SER A 172 4.25 20.19 4.62
CA SER A 172 4.91 19.98 5.92
C SER A 172 6.40 19.76 5.71
N LYS A 173 7.25 20.28 6.59
CA LYS A 173 8.71 20.05 6.50
C LYS A 173 9.06 18.59 6.77
N GLU A 174 8.34 17.96 7.69
CA GLU A 174 8.60 16.60 8.14
C GLU A 174 7.28 15.84 8.33
N PHE A 175 7.31 14.53 8.16
CA PHE A 175 6.12 13.70 8.38
C PHE A 175 5.90 13.44 9.88
N LYS A 176 6.67 12.56 10.52
CA LYS A 176 6.65 12.32 11.98
C LYS A 176 8.03 12.49 12.63
N GLY A 177 8.97 13.10 11.92
CA GLY A 177 10.31 13.47 12.41
C GLY A 177 11.44 12.70 11.73
N ALA A 178 11.17 11.55 11.08
CA ALA A 178 12.23 10.77 10.44
C ALA A 178 12.47 11.13 8.96
N TYR A 179 11.49 11.71 8.28
CA TYR A 179 11.57 12.04 6.85
C TYR A 179 11.20 13.49 6.57
N LYS A 180 12.02 14.14 5.73
CA LYS A 180 11.65 15.40 5.08
C LYS A 180 10.45 15.17 4.17
N PHE A 181 9.46 16.03 4.25
CA PHE A 181 8.15 15.84 3.63
C PHE A 181 7.74 17.02 2.72
N ASP A 182 8.71 17.89 2.42
CA ASP A 182 8.58 19.10 1.61
C ASP A 182 8.93 18.89 0.13
N ASN A 183 9.63 17.79 -0.19
CA ASN A 183 10.10 17.44 -1.52
C ASN A 183 9.28 16.28 -2.14
N PRO A 184 9.19 16.19 -3.48
CA PRO A 184 8.61 15.03 -4.14
C PRO A 184 9.40 13.75 -3.87
N PHE A 185 8.70 12.63 -3.72
CA PHE A 185 9.25 11.31 -3.51
C PHE A 185 9.19 10.48 -4.80
N PRO A 186 10.34 10.06 -5.35
CA PRO A 186 10.38 9.16 -6.51
C PRO A 186 10.12 7.71 -6.09
N ARG A 187 9.74 6.89 -7.09
CA ARG A 187 9.62 5.44 -6.93
C ARG A 187 10.89 4.83 -6.32
N SER A 188 10.71 3.89 -5.40
CA SER A 188 11.81 3.15 -4.77
C SER A 188 11.55 1.66 -4.81
N THR A 189 12.25 0.93 -5.67
CA THR A 189 12.06 -0.52 -5.84
C THR A 189 12.87 -1.33 -4.83
N SER A 190 13.88 -0.74 -4.16
CA SER A 190 14.73 -1.43 -3.20
C SER A 190 14.00 -1.88 -1.94
N ILE A 191 12.90 -1.20 -1.59
CA ILE A 191 12.05 -1.51 -0.46
C ILE A 191 10.98 -2.58 -0.78
N ILE A 192 10.79 -2.92 -2.06
CA ILE A 192 9.82 -3.91 -2.50
C ILE A 192 10.40 -5.31 -2.28
N SER A 193 9.66 -6.17 -1.58
CA SER A 193 9.97 -7.58 -1.42
C SER A 193 9.90 -8.28 -2.78
N ARG A 194 10.88 -9.15 -3.04
CA ARG A 194 10.94 -9.93 -4.29
C ARG A 194 10.10 -11.21 -4.22
N GLU A 195 9.46 -11.48 -3.08
CA GLU A 195 8.64 -12.67 -2.88
C GLU A 195 7.18 -12.40 -3.27
N THR A 196 6.73 -13.04 -4.35
CA THR A 196 5.35 -12.95 -4.84
C THR A 196 4.37 -13.58 -3.83
N SER A 197 3.21 -12.96 -3.63
CA SER A 197 2.14 -13.50 -2.77
C SER A 197 1.66 -14.87 -3.29
N ASN A 198 1.90 -15.93 -2.52
CA ASN A 198 1.38 -17.26 -2.81
C ASN A 198 -0.15 -17.29 -2.59
N LEU A 199 -0.93 -17.02 -3.64
CA LEU A 199 -2.37 -17.27 -3.68
C LEU A 199 -2.65 -18.70 -4.18
N THR A 200 -2.17 -19.73 -3.46
CA THR A 200 -2.67 -21.11 -3.59
C THR A 200 -2.35 -21.93 -2.34
N LYS A 201 -3.18 -21.86 -1.30
CA LYS A 201 -3.35 -22.97 -0.34
C LYS A 201 -4.80 -22.99 0.16
N ASN A 202 -5.64 -23.79 -0.49
CA ASN A 202 -6.82 -24.37 0.12
C ASN A 202 -6.70 -25.91 0.04
N ASN A 203 -7.06 -26.54 1.16
CA ASN A 203 -6.87 -27.93 1.55
C ASN A 203 -7.47 -28.99 0.62
N THR A 204 -6.87 -30.18 0.63
CA THR A 204 -7.62 -31.43 0.81
C THR A 204 -6.80 -32.40 1.67
N ASP A 205 -7.49 -32.91 2.68
CA ASP A 205 -7.06 -33.74 3.80
C ASP A 205 -6.68 -35.19 3.47
N ASN A 206 -6.13 -35.83 4.52
CA ASN A 206 -6.37 -37.22 4.96
C ASN A 206 -5.43 -38.30 4.36
N THR A 207 -4.84 -39.26 5.10
CA THR A 207 -5.29 -39.92 6.34
C THR A 207 -4.14 -40.72 6.98
N ASN A 208 -4.04 -40.65 8.31
CA ASN A 208 -3.61 -41.64 9.33
C ASN A 208 -2.49 -42.67 9.07
N SER A 209 -1.51 -42.66 9.99
CA SER A 209 -1.23 -43.86 10.80
C SER A 209 -1.03 -43.44 12.26
N ASN A 210 -1.91 -43.96 13.13
CA ASN A 210 -1.78 -43.94 14.59
C ASN A 210 -0.81 -45.04 15.05
N VAL A 211 -0.53 -45.00 16.37
CA VAL A 211 -0.02 -46.05 17.28
C VAL A 211 1.47 -45.82 17.60
N ASP A 212 1.90 -45.51 18.83
CA ASP A 212 1.50 -46.01 20.15
C ASP A 212 1.58 -44.95 21.28
N GLU A 213 0.72 -45.13 22.29
CA GLU A 213 0.81 -44.55 23.63
C GLU A 213 1.96 -45.21 24.42
N ASP A 214 2.66 -44.45 25.27
CA ASP A 214 2.89 -44.96 26.63
C ASP A 214 3.16 -43.84 27.67
N LYS A 215 2.73 -44.12 28.89
CA LYS A 215 2.47 -43.21 30.01
C LYS A 215 3.40 -43.51 31.20
N LYS A 216 3.74 -42.48 32.00
CA LYS A 216 4.16 -42.44 33.44
C LYS A 216 5.46 -41.64 33.65
N GLU A 217 5.78 -41.05 34.80
CA GLU A 217 5.14 -40.51 36.01
C GLU A 217 6.32 -39.96 36.85
N LYS A 218 6.14 -38.79 37.47
CA LYS A 218 6.67 -38.33 38.78
C LYS A 218 8.15 -38.44 39.25
N THR A 219 8.61 -37.26 39.71
CA THR A 219 9.19 -36.95 41.05
C THR A 219 10.72 -37.03 41.28
N GLU A 220 11.28 -35.83 41.51
CA GLU A 220 12.25 -35.35 42.53
C GLU A 220 13.11 -36.38 43.31
N THR A 221 14.42 -36.14 43.45
CA THR A 221 15.06 -35.52 44.66
C THR A 221 16.60 -35.64 44.65
N GLU A 222 17.25 -34.48 44.81
CA GLU A 222 18.53 -34.06 45.47
C GLU A 222 19.80 -34.93 45.61
N SER A 223 20.94 -34.24 45.47
CA SER A 223 22.12 -34.08 46.39
C SER A 223 23.35 -33.72 45.52
N ASP A 224 24.30 -32.82 45.82
CA ASP A 224 24.85 -32.18 47.02
C ASP A 224 25.35 -30.76 46.62
N LYS A 225 25.03 -29.68 47.34
CA LYS A 225 25.63 -29.14 48.59
C LYS A 225 27.10 -28.67 48.49
N LYS A 226 27.29 -27.34 48.48
CA LYS A 226 28.27 -26.70 49.38
C LYS A 226 27.96 -25.22 49.64
N ASP A 227 27.52 -24.99 50.87
CA ASP A 227 27.40 -23.70 51.54
C ASP A 227 28.77 -23.02 51.75
N ASN A 228 28.80 -21.69 51.69
CA ASN A 228 29.46 -20.94 52.76
C ASN A 228 28.75 -19.60 53.02
N LYS A 229 28.66 -19.29 54.30
CA LYS A 229 27.82 -18.34 55.01
C LYS A 229 28.68 -17.14 55.41
N ASN A 230 28.06 -15.96 55.51
CA ASN A 230 27.88 -15.21 56.76
C ASN A 230 28.19 -13.69 56.68
N SER A 231 27.21 -12.91 57.16
CA SER A 231 27.31 -11.67 57.97
C SER A 231 27.92 -10.41 57.31
N LYS A 232 27.52 -9.16 57.60
CA LYS A 232 26.76 -8.52 58.69
C LYS A 232 26.39 -7.07 58.27
N GLU A 233 25.44 -6.48 59.00
CA GLU A 233 24.99 -5.07 59.17
C GLU A 233 26.00 -3.93 58.84
N THR A 234 25.63 -2.68 58.50
CA THR A 234 25.06 -1.57 59.35
C THR A 234 24.86 -0.33 58.42
N ILE A 235 23.66 0.27 58.22
CA ILE A 235 22.99 1.43 58.88
C ILE A 235 23.60 2.85 58.64
N ASN A 236 22.71 3.81 58.29
CA ASN A 236 22.74 5.31 58.29
C ASN A 236 23.46 6.07 57.15
N ASP A 237 23.01 7.21 56.61
CA ASP A 237 22.33 8.38 57.19
C ASP A 237 21.29 9.06 56.27
N GLU A 238 20.24 9.62 56.89
CA GLU A 238 19.36 10.68 56.39
C GLU A 238 20.07 12.05 56.51
N ASN A 239 19.78 13.02 55.62
CA ASN A 239 19.55 14.39 56.10
C ASN A 239 18.73 15.25 55.12
N ASP A 240 17.79 15.96 55.73
CA ASP A 240 16.87 16.98 55.24
C ASP A 240 17.54 18.37 55.25
N GLY A 241 16.92 19.39 54.65
CA GLY A 241 17.24 20.79 54.99
C GLY A 241 17.26 21.80 53.85
N ASN A 242 16.39 22.81 54.00
CA ASN A 242 15.87 23.75 53.02
C ASN A 242 16.59 25.12 52.98
N ASN A 243 16.23 25.92 51.96
CA ASN A 243 16.28 27.40 51.79
C ASN A 243 17.56 28.12 51.28
N ILE A 244 17.35 29.01 50.28
CA ILE A 244 17.64 30.46 50.31
C ILE A 244 16.84 31.18 49.18
N GLU A 245 16.38 32.38 49.52
CA GLU A 245 15.50 33.36 48.87
C GLU A 245 16.05 34.03 47.58
N VAL A 246 15.18 34.73 46.80
CA VAL A 246 15.30 36.17 46.43
C VAL A 246 14.37 36.61 45.26
N PHE A 247 13.49 37.58 45.57
CA PHE A 247 12.95 38.76 44.81
C PHE A 247 12.06 38.59 43.56
N GLU A 248 10.78 39.00 43.59
CA GLU A 248 10.16 40.36 43.42
C GLU A 248 9.93 40.77 41.95
N GLU A 249 8.65 40.95 41.56
CA GLU A 249 8.07 42.25 41.14
C GLU A 249 6.59 42.07 40.73
N ASP A 250 5.69 42.63 41.55
CA ASP A 250 4.35 43.05 41.14
C ASP A 250 4.43 44.55 40.77
N ILE A 251 4.00 44.91 39.55
CA ILE A 251 3.58 46.28 39.23
C ILE A 251 2.28 46.21 38.42
N GLU A 252 1.19 46.65 39.05
CA GLU A 252 -0.05 47.05 38.39
C GLU A 252 0.16 48.37 37.62
N THR A 253 -0.56 48.56 36.51
CA THR A 253 -1.08 49.90 36.20
C THR A 253 -2.33 49.85 35.33
N PHE A 254 -3.35 50.54 35.85
CA PHE A 254 -4.64 50.93 35.28
C PHE A 254 -4.53 51.69 33.94
N GLY A 255 -5.58 51.57 33.12
CA GLY A 255 -5.85 52.47 32.00
C GLY A 255 -7.17 52.15 31.31
N ASP A 256 -8.29 52.65 31.86
CA ASP A 256 -9.56 52.79 31.13
C ASP A 256 -9.43 53.93 30.11
N THR A 257 -9.82 53.70 28.85
CA THR A 257 -10.53 54.73 28.04
C THR A 257 -11.30 54.07 26.90
N GLU A 258 -12.58 54.42 26.82
CA GLU A 258 -13.53 54.12 25.75
C GLU A 258 -13.09 54.73 24.42
N GLU A 259 -13.36 54.08 23.28
CA GLU A 259 -13.87 54.78 22.10
C GLU A 259 -14.55 53.84 21.09
N GLU A 260 -15.64 54.35 20.55
CA GLU A 260 -16.58 53.69 19.65
C GLU A 260 -16.03 53.45 18.25
N GLY A 261 -16.61 52.47 17.54
CA GLY A 261 -16.26 52.19 16.15
C GLY A 261 -17.24 51.24 15.48
N ILE A 262 -18.49 51.68 15.38
CA ILE A 262 -19.53 51.07 14.56
C ILE A 262 -19.14 51.29 13.09
N THR A 263 -18.91 50.22 12.32
CA THR A 263 -18.88 50.32 10.85
C THR A 263 -19.92 49.38 10.25
N THR A 264 -21.12 49.94 10.12
CA THR A 264 -22.16 49.58 9.17
C THR A 264 -21.58 49.56 7.75
N PHE A 265 -21.68 48.43 7.05
CA PHE A 265 -21.57 48.41 5.59
C PHE A 265 -22.98 48.32 5.01
N TYR A 266 -23.35 49.37 4.28
CA TYR A 266 -24.59 49.49 3.53
C TYR A 266 -24.57 48.56 2.30
N ILE A 267 -25.77 48.07 2.01
CA ILE A 267 -26.20 47.34 0.82
C ILE A 267 -26.22 48.30 -0.38
N GLU A 268 -25.68 47.88 -1.51
CA GLU A 268 -26.14 48.35 -2.83
C GLU A 268 -26.80 47.15 -3.52
N ASP A 269 -28.13 47.11 -3.40
CA ASP A 269 -29.03 46.44 -4.33
C ASP A 269 -29.02 47.28 -5.61
N GLU A 270 -28.50 46.72 -6.70
CA GLU A 270 -28.82 47.23 -8.03
C GLU A 270 -29.78 46.24 -8.71
N MET A 271 -31.01 46.74 -8.85
CA MET A 271 -32.12 46.18 -9.62
C MET A 271 -31.70 45.99 -11.08
N ILE A 272 -31.98 44.82 -11.64
CA ILE A 272 -32.21 44.67 -13.07
C ILE A 272 -33.68 44.34 -13.22
N ASP A 273 -34.42 45.36 -13.63
CA ASP A 273 -35.83 45.29 -13.99
C ASP A 273 -36.07 44.38 -15.20
N ASP A 274 -37.23 43.74 -15.13
CA ASP A 274 -37.95 43.06 -16.20
C ASP A 274 -37.93 43.82 -17.53
N GLU A 275 -37.77 43.11 -18.66
CA GLU A 275 -38.74 43.27 -19.75
C GLU A 275 -38.87 42.01 -20.62
N LEU A 276 -40.14 41.69 -20.84
CA LEU A 276 -40.75 40.62 -21.61
C LEU A 276 -40.43 40.72 -23.12
N LEU A 277 -40.47 39.59 -23.84
CA LEU A 277 -41.51 39.26 -24.83
C LEU A 277 -41.09 38.11 -25.76
N GLU A 278 -42.09 37.25 -26.03
CA GLU A 278 -42.23 36.16 -27.02
C GLU A 278 -41.66 34.77 -26.69
#